data_AF-A0AAV0YX94-F1
#
_entry.id   AF-A0AAV0YX94-F1
#
_cell.length_a   1.000
_cell.length_b   1.000
_cell.length_c   1.000
_cell.angle_alpha   90.00
_cell.angle_beta   90.00
_cell.angle_gamma   90.00
#
_symmetry.space_group_name_H-M   'P 1'
#
loop_
_entity.id
_entity.type
_entity.pdbx_description
1 polymer ?
#
loop_
_entity_poly.entity_id
_entity_poly.type
_entity_poly.pdbx_seq_one_letter_code
_entity_poly.pdbx_strand_id
1 'polypeptide(L)'
;MLFTIVVESFIVSIIPFRGDSAEVLLPPSRSIAMARKRLERLPCGGGSPLAHGLTTAVRVGLNAEKSGDVGRIMIVAITDGRANISLKRSNDPEAAAASDAPKPTSQELKDEIIEVAAKIYKTGMSLLVIDTENKFVSTGFAKEIARVAQGKYYYLPNASDAVVSLATREALAALKSS
;
A
#
# COMPACT_ATOMS: atom_id res chain seq x y z
N MET A 1 -7.97 3.94 -6.18
CA MET A 1 -6.59 3.73 -6.72
C MET A 1 -5.66 3.92 -5.57
N LEU A 2 -5.03 2.84 -5.11
CA LEU A 2 -4.19 2.86 -3.93
C LEU A 2 -2.73 2.74 -4.33
N PHE A 3 -1.91 3.63 -3.79
CA PHE A 3 -0.46 3.61 -3.91
C PHE A 3 0.15 3.01 -2.66
N THR A 4 1.01 2.02 -2.86
CA THR A 4 1.97 1.67 -1.82
C THR A 4 3.33 2.24 -2.18
N ILE A 5 3.82 3.15 -1.34
CA ILE A 5 5.12 3.79 -1.51
C ILE A 5 6.07 3.26 -0.44
N VAL A 6 7.18 2.67 -0.86
CA VAL A 6 8.28 2.33 0.06
C VAL A 6 9.22 3.53 0.10
N VAL A 7 9.43 4.09 1.30
CA VAL A 7 10.24 5.29 1.49
C VAL A 7 11.33 5.06 2.53
N GLU A 8 12.55 5.45 2.17
CA GLU A 8 13.61 5.78 3.12
C GLU A 8 14.39 6.99 2.63
N SER A 9 14.49 8.04 3.46
CA SER A 9 15.24 9.29 3.25
C SER A 9 15.09 9.95 1.86
N PHE A 10 15.64 9.36 0.80
CA PHE A 10 15.57 9.85 -0.58
C PHE A 10 15.23 8.78 -1.62
N ILE A 11 14.95 7.53 -1.20
CA ILE A 11 14.59 6.43 -2.08
C ILE A 11 13.07 6.24 -2.04
N VAL A 12 12.47 6.14 -3.22
CA VAL A 12 11.04 5.92 -3.40
C VAL A 12 10.81 4.74 -4.33
N SER A 13 9.88 3.85 -3.97
CA SER A 13 9.32 2.83 -4.85
C SER A 13 7.83 3.08 -5.01
N ILE A 14 7.27 2.78 -6.18
CA ILE A 14 5.85 3.05 -6.48
C ILE A 14 5.20 1.75 -6.94
N ILE A 15 4.18 1.32 -6.21
CA ILE A 15 3.40 0.11 -6.48
C ILE A 15 1.94 0.51 -6.63
N PRO A 16 1.47 0.79 -7.86
CA PRO A 16 0.06 1.01 -8.14
C PRO A 16 -0.70 -0.31 -8.28
N PHE A 17 -2.03 -0.21 -8.18
CA PHE A 17 -2.92 -1.33 -8.42
C PHE A 17 -3.69 -1.13 -9.73
N ARG A 18 -3.90 -2.23 -10.45
CA ARG A 18 -4.76 -2.24 -11.64
C ARG A 18 -5.36 -3.62 -11.81
N GLY A 19 -6.67 -3.67 -12.08
CA GLY A 19 -7.32 -4.94 -12.39
C GLY A 19 -7.33 -5.87 -11.18
N ASP A 20 -6.67 -7.01 -11.29
CA ASP A 20 -6.58 -8.05 -10.27
C ASP A 20 -5.22 -8.12 -9.57
N SER A 21 -4.25 -7.26 -9.93
CA SER A 21 -2.90 -7.33 -9.38
C SER A 21 -2.28 -5.96 -9.08
N ALA A 22 -1.13 -6.01 -8.42
CA ALA A 22 -0.34 -4.87 -7.98
C ALA A 22 1.10 -5.12 -8.43
N GLU A 23 1.64 -4.19 -9.20
CA GLU A 23 2.95 -4.35 -9.85
C GLU A 23 3.87 -3.21 -9.48
N VAL A 24 5.18 -3.44 -9.54
CA VAL A 24 6.18 -2.42 -9.24
C VAL A 24 6.33 -1.52 -10.47
N LEU A 25 5.79 -0.31 -10.41
CA LEU A 25 5.90 0.69 -11.48
C LEU A 25 7.27 1.39 -11.47
N LEU A 26 7.77 1.65 -10.26
CA LEU A 26 9.10 2.22 -10.03
C LEU A 26 9.79 1.39 -8.94
N PRO A 27 10.89 0.70 -9.23
CA PRO A 27 11.70 0.06 -8.19
C PRO A 27 12.35 1.13 -7.29
N PRO A 28 12.87 0.77 -6.09
CA PRO A 28 13.55 1.70 -5.21
C PRO A 28 14.53 2.61 -5.95
N SER A 29 14.20 3.91 -6.04
CA SER A 29 14.95 4.87 -6.85
C SER A 29 15.11 6.20 -6.12
N ARG A 30 16.26 6.86 -6.31
CA ARG A 30 16.50 8.23 -5.86
C ARG A 30 16.02 9.29 -6.86
N SER A 31 15.56 8.89 -8.05
CA SER A 31 15.19 9.82 -9.11
C SER A 31 13.75 10.30 -8.98
N ILE A 32 13.59 11.50 -8.42
CA ILE A 32 12.29 12.19 -8.35
C ILE A 32 11.70 12.41 -9.75
N ALA A 33 12.55 12.70 -10.74
CA ALA A 33 12.12 12.91 -12.12
C ALA A 33 11.51 11.62 -12.73
N MET A 34 12.12 10.45 -12.48
CA MET A 34 11.53 9.18 -12.90
C MET A 34 10.24 8.88 -12.15
N ALA A 35 10.20 9.11 -10.84
CA ALA A 35 9.00 8.95 -10.04
C ALA A 35 7.83 9.78 -10.60
N ARG A 36 8.05 11.08 -10.85
CA ARG A 36 7.03 11.97 -11.43
C ARG A 36 6.55 11.47 -12.80
N LYS A 37 7.49 11.16 -13.72
CA LYS A 37 7.16 10.68 -15.07
C LYS A 37 6.37 9.37 -15.06
N ARG A 38 6.64 8.48 -14.10
CA ARG A 38 5.92 7.22 -13.92
C ARG A 38 4.52 7.48 -13.34
N LEU A 39 4.42 8.38 -12.36
CA LEU A 39 3.12 8.80 -11.79
C LEU A 39 2.20 9.40 -12.85
N GLU A 40 2.72 10.23 -13.76
CA GLU A 40 1.94 10.81 -14.87
C GLU A 40 1.32 9.76 -15.81
N ARG A 41 1.89 8.54 -15.84
CA ARG A 41 1.44 7.43 -16.70
C ARG A 41 0.72 6.33 -15.92
N LEU A 42 0.28 6.64 -14.72
CA LEU A 42 -0.36 5.66 -13.87
C LEU A 42 -1.64 5.12 -14.52
N PRO A 43 -1.79 3.79 -14.60
CA PRO A 43 -3.06 3.23 -15.03
C PRO A 43 -4.10 3.47 -13.95
N CYS A 44 -5.16 4.20 -14.31
CA CYS A 44 -6.33 4.39 -13.46
C CYS A 44 -7.41 3.34 -13.79
N GLY A 45 -8.05 2.78 -12.76
CA GLY A 45 -9.23 1.92 -12.88
C GLY A 45 -8.97 0.41 -12.79
N GLY A 46 -10.06 -0.34 -12.58
CA GLY A 46 -10.05 -1.79 -12.32
C GLY A 46 -10.35 -2.12 -10.85
N GLY A 47 -9.92 -3.30 -10.40
CA GLY A 47 -10.02 -3.71 -9.01
C GLY A 47 -8.94 -3.10 -8.11
N SER A 48 -9.10 -3.34 -6.82
CA SER A 48 -8.31 -2.90 -5.69
C SER A 48 -7.79 -4.13 -4.93
N PRO A 49 -6.76 -4.82 -5.45
CA PRO A 49 -6.05 -5.92 -4.80
C PRO A 49 -5.14 -5.42 -3.66
N LEU A 50 -5.75 -4.84 -2.63
CA LEU A 50 -5.07 -4.20 -1.50
C LEU A 50 -4.13 -5.17 -0.74
N ALA A 51 -4.56 -6.41 -0.50
CA ALA A 51 -3.71 -7.43 0.13
C ALA A 51 -2.44 -7.72 -0.71
N HIS A 52 -2.59 -7.84 -2.03
CA HIS A 52 -1.48 -8.10 -2.94
C HIS A 52 -0.53 -6.91 -3.04
N GLY A 53 -1.06 -5.68 -3.03
CA GLY A 53 -0.27 -4.46 -2.97
C GLY A 53 0.61 -4.35 -1.74
N LEU A 54 0.01 -4.54 -0.56
CA LEU A 54 0.76 -4.54 0.71
C LEU A 54 1.81 -5.66 0.73
N THR A 55 1.45 -6.85 0.25
CA THR A 55 2.39 -7.99 0.17
C THR A 55 3.55 -7.69 -0.78
N THR A 56 3.28 -7.06 -1.92
CA THR A 56 4.29 -6.63 -2.88
C THR A 56 5.21 -5.57 -2.28
N ALA A 57 4.67 -4.64 -1.50
CA ALA A 57 5.47 -3.62 -0.83
C ALA A 57 6.40 -4.20 0.24
N VAL A 58 5.91 -5.17 1.03
CA VAL A 58 6.77 -5.91 1.98
C VAL A 58 7.88 -6.61 1.23
N ARG A 59 7.57 -7.31 0.13
CA ARG A 59 8.58 -8.01 -0.68
C ARG A 59 9.64 -7.05 -1.24
N VAL A 60 9.21 -5.91 -1.78
CA VAL A 60 10.13 -4.87 -2.30
C VAL A 60 10.99 -4.28 -1.18
N GLY A 61 10.39 -4.00 -0.03
CA GLY A 61 11.11 -3.52 1.15
C GLY A 61 12.18 -4.51 1.59
N LEU A 62 11.82 -5.78 1.82
CA LEU A 62 12.76 -6.80 2.28
C LEU A 62 13.91 -7.01 1.30
N ASN A 63 13.65 -6.93 0.00
CA ASN A 63 14.70 -7.06 -1.01
C ASN A 63 15.67 -5.85 -0.98
N ALA A 64 15.15 -4.65 -0.77
CA ALA A 64 15.95 -3.43 -0.67
C ALA A 64 16.78 -3.39 0.64
N GLU A 65 16.22 -3.90 1.74
CA GLU A 65 16.95 -4.04 3.01
C GLU A 65 18.10 -5.04 2.87
N LYS A 66 17.83 -6.18 2.22
CA LYS A 66 18.85 -7.23 1.96
C LYS A 66 19.97 -6.77 1.03
N SER A 67 19.69 -5.90 0.06
CA SER A 67 20.74 -5.34 -0.80
C SER A 67 21.61 -4.30 -0.08
N GLY A 68 21.24 -3.88 1.14
CA GLY A 68 21.92 -2.85 1.90
C GLY A 68 21.67 -1.44 1.36
N ASP A 69 20.76 -1.30 0.39
CA ASP A 69 20.42 -0.02 -0.23
C ASP A 69 19.56 0.85 0.70
N VAL A 70 18.85 0.22 1.64
CA VAL A 70 17.98 0.87 2.61
C VAL A 70 18.10 0.28 4.02
N GLY A 71 18.01 1.13 5.04
CA GLY A 71 18.08 0.74 6.46
C GLY A 71 16.70 0.68 7.14
N ARG A 72 15.89 1.74 7.02
CA ARG A 72 14.53 1.81 7.61
C ARG A 72 13.48 1.99 6.53
N ILE A 73 12.52 1.08 6.48
CA ILE A 73 11.46 1.07 5.48
C ILE A 73 10.13 1.58 6.07
N MET A 74 9.57 2.61 5.43
CA MET A 74 8.17 2.97 5.61
C MET A 74 7.36 2.59 4.37
N ILE A 75 6.25 1.91 4.59
CA ILE A 75 5.20 1.65 3.61
C ILE A 75 4.13 2.74 3.78
N VAL A 76 3.86 3.53 2.74
CA VAL A 76 2.76 4.50 2.71
C VAL A 76 1.65 3.96 1.82
N ALA A 77 0.50 3.63 2.41
CA ALA A 77 -0.68 3.13 1.73
C ALA A 77 -1.75 4.24 1.62
N ILE A 78 -1.95 4.80 0.43
CA ILE A 78 -2.98 5.81 0.16
C ILE A 78 -4.25 5.12 -0.36
N THR A 79 -5.24 4.85 0.49
CA THR A 79 -6.39 3.98 0.14
C THR A 79 -7.73 4.63 0.40
N ASP A 80 -8.73 4.20 -0.36
CA ASP A 80 -10.15 4.38 -0.03
C ASP A 80 -10.70 3.17 0.74
N GLY A 81 -9.86 2.26 1.24
CA GLY A 81 -10.28 1.11 2.07
C GLY A 81 -11.11 0.05 1.34
N ARG A 82 -11.39 0.23 0.04
CA ARG A 82 -12.24 -0.69 -0.73
C ARG A 82 -11.39 -1.79 -1.34
N ALA A 83 -11.39 -2.96 -0.70
CA ALA A 83 -10.82 -4.17 -1.25
C ALA A 83 -11.89 -4.99 -1.98
N ASN A 84 -11.58 -5.44 -3.19
CA ASN A 84 -12.50 -6.24 -4.00
C ASN A 84 -11.83 -7.42 -4.74
N ILE A 85 -10.51 -7.60 -4.54
CA ILE A 85 -9.74 -8.70 -5.12
C ILE A 85 -8.97 -9.39 -4.00
N SER A 86 -9.07 -10.72 -3.91
CA SER A 86 -8.34 -11.53 -2.94
C SER A 86 -6.89 -11.77 -3.38
N LEU A 87 -6.04 -12.09 -2.41
CA LEU A 87 -4.64 -12.43 -2.65
C LEU A 87 -4.52 -13.66 -3.57
N LYS A 88 -5.38 -14.66 -3.39
CA LYS A 88 -5.42 -15.88 -4.23
C LYS A 88 -5.65 -15.53 -5.70
N ARG A 89 -6.62 -14.65 -5.97
CA ARG A 89 -6.92 -14.17 -7.33
C ARG A 89 -5.77 -13.38 -7.95
N SER A 90 -5.06 -12.61 -7.12
CA SER A 90 -3.92 -11.80 -7.59
C SER A 90 -2.70 -12.65 -7.94
N ASN A 91 -2.48 -13.76 -7.21
CA ASN A 91 -1.32 -14.64 -7.40
C ASN A 91 -1.53 -15.71 -8.49
N ASP A 92 -2.78 -16.10 -8.74
CA ASP A 92 -3.14 -17.15 -9.70
C ASP A 92 -4.31 -16.67 -10.59
N PRO A 93 -4.01 -15.85 -11.61
CA PRO A 93 -5.02 -15.33 -12.52
C PRO A 93 -5.66 -16.42 -13.39
N GLU A 94 -4.96 -17.53 -13.67
CA GLU A 94 -5.51 -18.66 -14.44
C GLU A 94 -6.54 -19.45 -13.63
N ALA A 95 -6.28 -19.72 -12.33
CA ALA A 95 -7.27 -20.35 -11.46
C ALA A 95 -8.47 -19.45 -11.15
N ALA A 96 -8.30 -18.13 -11.21
CA ALA A 96 -9.37 -17.16 -10.99
C ALA A 96 -10.22 -16.85 -12.23
N ALA A 97 -9.76 -17.26 -13.42
CA ALA A 97 -10.50 -17.18 -14.68
C ALA A 97 -11.53 -18.31 -14.84
N ALA A 98 -11.48 -19.34 -13.97
CA ALA A 98 -12.56 -20.30 -13.85
C ALA A 98 -13.83 -19.57 -13.39
N SER A 99 -14.83 -19.49 -14.27
CA SER A 99 -16.10 -18.76 -14.09
C SER A 99 -16.89 -19.14 -12.84
N ASP A 100 -16.54 -20.26 -12.19
CA ASP A 100 -17.19 -20.85 -11.01
C ASP A 100 -16.43 -20.60 -9.69
N ALA A 101 -15.32 -19.86 -9.69
CA ALA A 101 -14.61 -19.56 -8.45
C ALA A 101 -15.50 -18.65 -7.56
N PRO A 102 -15.81 -19.05 -6.31
CA PRO A 102 -16.61 -18.24 -5.40
C PRO A 102 -16.00 -16.84 -5.25
N LYS A 103 -16.82 -15.80 -5.44
CA LYS A 103 -16.37 -14.44 -5.12
C LYS A 103 -16.10 -14.39 -3.62
N PRO A 104 -14.90 -13.98 -3.19
CA PRO A 104 -14.60 -13.84 -1.78
C PRO A 104 -15.55 -12.82 -1.17
N THR A 105 -16.05 -13.14 0.01
CA THR A 105 -16.88 -12.23 0.80
C THR A 105 -16.06 -11.03 1.25
N SER A 106 -16.74 -9.92 1.56
CA SER A 106 -16.07 -8.74 2.11
C SER A 106 -15.34 -9.03 3.42
N GLN A 107 -15.76 -10.04 4.19
CA GLN A 107 -15.09 -10.42 5.43
C GLN A 107 -13.78 -11.15 5.16
N GLU A 108 -13.78 -12.14 4.26
CA GLU A 108 -12.56 -12.87 3.88
C GLU A 108 -11.49 -11.92 3.31
N LEU A 109 -11.90 -10.96 2.47
CA LEU A 109 -10.98 -9.93 1.95
C LEU A 109 -10.38 -9.07 3.06
N LYS A 110 -11.17 -8.72 4.08
CA LYS A 110 -10.67 -7.95 5.22
C LYS A 110 -9.69 -8.77 6.03
N ASP A 111 -10.02 -10.01 6.35
CA ASP A 111 -9.18 -10.90 7.15
C ASP A 111 -7.81 -11.12 6.46
N GLU A 112 -7.80 -11.35 5.14
CA GLU A 112 -6.55 -11.43 4.35
C GLU A 112 -5.67 -10.19 4.50
N ILE A 113 -6.27 -8.99 4.42
CA ILE A 113 -5.53 -7.73 4.53
C ILE A 113 -5.00 -7.52 5.95
N ILE A 114 -5.79 -7.88 6.96
CA ILE A 114 -5.38 -7.81 8.37
C ILE A 114 -4.19 -8.75 8.65
N GLU A 115 -4.19 -9.95 8.08
CA GLU A 115 -3.04 -10.85 8.15
C GLU A 115 -1.79 -10.25 7.52
N VAL A 116 -1.93 -9.61 6.35
CA VAL A 116 -0.80 -8.94 5.68
C VAL A 116 -0.32 -7.74 6.51
N ALA A 117 -1.23 -6.96 7.07
CA ALA A 117 -0.91 -5.83 7.95
C ALA A 117 -0.13 -6.28 9.20
N ALA A 118 -0.54 -7.38 9.82
CA ALA A 118 0.17 -7.96 10.96
C ALA A 118 1.59 -8.44 10.58
N LYS A 119 1.79 -8.93 9.34
CA LYS A 119 3.12 -9.31 8.84
C LYS A 119 4.03 -8.09 8.66
N ILE A 120 3.51 -6.94 8.22
CA ILE A 120 4.29 -5.70 8.09
C ILE A 120 4.96 -5.34 9.41
N TYR A 121 4.21 -5.35 10.51
CA TYR A 121 4.75 -5.09 11.84
C TYR A 121 5.84 -6.09 12.23
N LYS A 122 5.62 -7.39 12.00
CA LYS A 122 6.60 -8.44 12.30
C LYS A 122 7.91 -8.31 11.50
N THR A 123 7.86 -7.69 10.32
CA THR A 123 9.06 -7.42 9.50
C THR A 123 9.86 -6.20 9.95
N GLY A 124 9.42 -5.47 10.99
CA GLY A 124 10.10 -4.25 11.44
C GLY A 124 9.86 -3.03 10.54
N MET A 125 9.00 -3.15 9.53
CA MET A 125 8.62 -2.06 8.65
C MET A 125 7.50 -1.22 9.29
N SER A 126 7.51 0.07 9.01
CA SER A 126 6.45 0.97 9.46
C SER A 126 5.37 1.13 8.40
N LEU A 127 4.10 1.15 8.81
CA LEU A 127 2.98 1.44 7.93
C LEU A 127 2.41 2.83 8.21
N LEU A 128 2.21 3.63 7.16
CA LEU A 128 1.41 4.84 7.17
C LEU A 128 0.21 4.61 6.26
N VAL A 129 -1.00 4.62 6.81
CA VAL A 129 -2.23 4.55 6.03
C VAL A 129 -2.82 5.95 5.90
N ILE A 130 -3.02 6.38 4.66
CA ILE A 130 -3.70 7.63 4.31
C ILE A 130 -5.06 7.24 3.75
N ASP A 131 -6.12 7.52 4.50
CA ASP A 131 -7.50 7.28 4.09
C ASP A 131 -8.04 8.48 3.33
N THR A 132 -8.43 8.26 2.07
CA THR A 132 -9.02 9.28 1.19
C THR A 132 -10.55 9.19 1.09
N GLU A 133 -11.20 8.26 1.81
CA GLU A 133 -12.67 8.17 1.81
C GLU A 133 -13.33 9.43 2.40
N ASN A 134 -14.61 9.62 2.06
CA ASN A 134 -15.45 10.61 2.71
C ASN A 134 -15.96 10.06 4.06
N LYS A 135 -16.01 10.90 5.10
CA LYS A 135 -16.25 10.51 6.50
C LYS A 135 -17.60 9.82 6.71
N PHE A 136 -18.54 10.10 5.82
CA PHE A 136 -19.90 9.54 5.81
C PHE A 136 -19.99 8.14 5.20
N VAL A 137 -18.97 7.70 4.45
CA VAL A 137 -18.89 6.40 3.78
C VAL A 137 -17.76 5.54 4.36
N SER A 138 -16.84 6.15 5.13
CA SER A 138 -15.70 5.45 5.72
C SER A 138 -16.16 4.26 6.55
N THR A 139 -15.74 3.09 6.11
CA THR A 139 -16.00 1.82 6.80
C THR A 139 -15.13 1.62 8.05
N GLY A 140 -14.23 2.58 8.34
CA GLY A 140 -13.25 2.48 9.42
C GLY A 140 -12.14 1.46 9.17
N PHE A 141 -12.16 0.78 8.02
CA PHE A 141 -11.25 -0.34 7.73
C PHE A 141 -9.79 0.11 7.56
N ALA A 142 -9.54 1.23 6.89
CA ALA A 142 -8.19 1.80 6.78
C ALA A 142 -7.54 2.07 8.15
N LYS A 143 -8.34 2.53 9.12
CA LYS A 143 -7.89 2.74 10.51
C LYS A 143 -7.58 1.42 11.22
N GLU A 144 -8.32 0.36 10.92
CA GLU A 144 -8.07 -0.98 11.45
C GLU A 144 -6.77 -1.57 10.92
N ILE A 145 -6.50 -1.45 9.61
CA ILE A 145 -5.23 -1.86 9.00
C ILE A 145 -4.04 -1.20 9.71
N ALA A 146 -4.10 0.14 9.87
CA ALA A 146 -3.05 0.88 10.55
C ALA A 146 -2.84 0.39 11.98
N ARG A 147 -3.93 0.19 12.73
CA ARG A 147 -3.89 -0.29 14.12
C ARG A 147 -3.25 -1.67 14.24
N VAL A 148 -3.59 -2.62 13.37
CA VAL A 148 -3.02 -3.98 13.40
C VAL A 148 -1.54 -3.97 13.03
N ALA A 149 -1.14 -3.14 12.08
CA ALA A 149 0.27 -2.97 11.71
C ALA A 149 1.07 -2.12 12.72
N GLN A 150 0.45 -1.66 13.82
CA GLN A 150 1.00 -0.63 14.72
C GLN A 150 1.53 0.61 13.97
N GLY A 151 0.88 0.91 12.84
CA GLY A 151 1.20 2.01 11.95
C GLY A 151 0.47 3.30 12.31
N LYS A 152 0.78 4.33 11.54
CA LYS A 152 0.12 5.63 11.62
C LYS A 152 -1.06 5.68 10.68
N TYR A 153 -2.11 6.38 11.10
CA TYR A 153 -3.32 6.60 10.31
C TYR A 153 -3.56 8.10 10.16
N TYR A 154 -3.76 8.55 8.93
CA TYR A 154 -4.17 9.92 8.61
C TYR A 154 -5.43 9.87 7.75
N TYR A 155 -6.44 10.61 8.18
CA TYR A 155 -7.68 10.77 7.43
C TYR A 155 -7.62 12.07 6.63
N LEU A 156 -7.55 11.98 5.30
CA LEU A 156 -7.40 13.10 4.38
C LEU A 156 -8.49 13.07 3.30
N PRO A 157 -9.71 13.52 3.61
CA PRO A 157 -10.75 13.66 2.61
C PRO A 157 -10.32 14.72 1.60
N ASN A 158 -10.39 14.40 0.30
CA ASN A 158 -9.92 15.28 -0.77
C ASN A 158 -8.44 15.69 -0.61
N ALA A 159 -7.58 14.72 -0.29
CA ALA A 159 -6.16 14.92 -0.04
C ALA A 159 -5.49 15.71 -1.18
N SER A 160 -4.97 16.90 -0.86
CA SER A 160 -4.06 17.61 -1.76
C SER A 160 -2.63 17.11 -1.55
N ASP A 161 -1.80 17.20 -2.59
CA ASP A 161 -0.39 16.78 -2.57
C ASP A 161 0.38 17.34 -1.36
N ALA A 162 0.10 18.59 -1.00
CA ALA A 162 0.73 19.27 0.13
C ALA A 162 0.47 18.55 1.47
N VAL A 163 -0.75 18.06 1.67
CA VAL A 163 -1.17 17.43 2.93
C VAL A 163 -0.65 16.00 3.03
N VAL A 164 -0.69 15.24 1.93
CA VAL A 164 -0.06 13.90 1.87
C VAL A 164 1.44 13.98 2.14
N SER A 165 2.10 14.98 1.55
CA SER A 165 3.52 15.23 1.73
C SER A 165 3.86 15.59 3.18
N LEU A 166 3.04 16.41 3.83
CA LEU A 166 3.22 16.76 5.24
C LEU A 166 3.07 15.53 6.16
N ALA A 167 1.99 14.75 6.01
CA ALA A 167 1.75 13.55 6.80
C ALA A 167 2.89 12.53 6.65
N THR A 168 3.40 12.35 5.43
CA THR A 168 4.54 11.46 5.16
C THR A 168 5.82 11.97 5.83
N ARG A 169 6.09 13.28 5.77
CA ARG A 169 7.26 13.89 6.44
C ARG A 169 7.21 13.74 7.96
N GLU A 170 6.06 14.02 8.58
CA GLU A 170 5.87 13.85 10.03
C GLU A 170 6.06 12.39 10.45
N ALA A 171 5.52 11.45 9.67
CA ALA A 171 5.70 10.03 9.91
C ALA A 171 7.19 9.64 9.80
N LEU A 172 7.91 10.14 8.79
CA LEU A 172 9.33 9.84 8.57
C LEU A 172 10.22 10.46 9.65
N ALA A 173 9.91 11.69 10.08
CA ALA A 173 10.65 12.37 11.15
C ALA A 173 10.54 11.59 12.46
N ALA A 174 9.33 11.15 12.82
CA ALA A 174 9.12 10.31 13.99
C ALA A 174 9.87 8.97 13.88
N LEU A 175 9.90 8.37 12.69
CA LEU A 175 10.66 7.16 12.45
C LEU A 175 12.15 7.33 12.64
N LYS A 176 12.72 8.50 12.31
CA LYS A 176 14.16 8.77 12.52
C LYS A 176 14.52 9.01 13.98
N SER A 177 13.56 9.45 14.80
CA SER A 177 13.76 9.75 16.22
C SER A 177 13.55 8.54 17.16
N SER A 178 13.04 7.41 16.65
CA SER A 178 12.88 6.14 17.38
C SER A 178 14.04 5.19 17.14
#